data_AF-A0A661LD91-F1
#
_entry.id   AF-A0A661LD91-F1
#
_cell.length_a   1.000
_cell.length_b   1.000
_cell.length_c   1.000
_cell.angle_alpha   90.00
_cell.angle_beta   90.00
_cell.angle_gamma   90.00
#
_symmetry.space_group_name_H-M   'P 1'
#
loop_
_entity.id
_entity.type
_entity.pdbx_description
1 polymer ?
#
loop_
_entity_poly.entity_id
_entity_poly.type
_entity_poly.pdbx_seq_one_letter_code
_entity_poly.pdbx_strand_id
1 'polypeptide(L)'
;MEHDLIIRLSTFWVIFSFSFLVALTGAMSPGPLLTYTIIKSANTGSRGYLMGLWVIIGHAILEVGVIVLLLLGFSFALKHIFVVRGIGLVGGVILLYFGISVIRGVYHGTISDSFVSPPARNSQGNLPSENRIMENPVLGGMVVSMSNPYWWVWWATIGLAFMVQFDISFNQWPSLVAFFLGHEAGDLAWYLVVSALAFFGLRRLNRKAYYAILVCCGIFMILFGVFLGISPFLDTGLGA
;
A
#
# COMPACT_ATOMS: atom_id res chain seq x y z
N MET A 1 0.95 -38.85 -14.43
CA MET A 1 1.84 -37.87 -15.10
C MET A 1 1.07 -36.75 -15.78
N GLU A 2 0.36 -36.97 -16.90
CA GLU A 2 -0.39 -35.87 -17.55
C GLU A 2 -1.52 -35.32 -16.66
N HIS A 3 -2.27 -36.21 -16.01
CA HIS A 3 -3.35 -35.82 -15.10
C HIS A 3 -2.84 -35.01 -13.89
N ASP A 4 -1.69 -35.37 -13.32
CA ASP A 4 -1.06 -34.64 -12.21
C ASP A 4 -0.53 -33.28 -12.64
N LEU A 5 0.01 -33.19 -13.86
CA LEU A 5 0.49 -31.94 -14.45
C LEU A 5 -0.68 -30.98 -14.68
N ILE A 6 -1.80 -31.47 -15.22
CA ILE A 6 -3.01 -30.67 -15.45
C ILE A 6 -3.56 -30.14 -14.12
N ILE A 7 -3.62 -30.97 -13.07
CA ILE A 7 -4.07 -30.54 -11.74
C ILE A 7 -3.14 -29.48 -11.15
N ARG A 8 -1.81 -29.66 -11.28
CA ARG A 8 -0.84 -28.67 -10.76
C ARG A 8 -0.94 -27.34 -11.49
N LEU A 9 -1.08 -27.37 -12.82
CA LEU A 9 -1.25 -26.16 -13.62
C LEU A 9 -2.58 -25.46 -13.32
N SER A 10 -3.68 -26.20 -13.20
CA SER A 10 -4.97 -25.60 -12.84
C SER A 10 -4.94 -24.97 -11.46
N THR A 11 -4.35 -25.66 -10.47
CA THR A 11 -4.19 -25.15 -9.10
C THR A 11 -3.35 -23.87 -9.08
N PHE A 12 -2.25 -23.85 -9.84
CA PHE A 12 -1.40 -22.67 -9.98
C PHE A 12 -2.22 -21.46 -10.45
N TRP A 13 -2.98 -21.62 -11.54
CA TRP A 13 -3.78 -20.52 -12.09
C TRP A 13 -4.92 -20.09 -11.17
N VAL A 14 -5.55 -21.03 -10.46
CA VAL A 14 -6.57 -20.72 -9.45
C VAL A 14 -5.97 -19.87 -8.34
N ILE A 15 -4.85 -20.29 -7.75
CA ILE A 15 -4.18 -19.54 -6.68
C ILE A 15 -3.76 -18.16 -7.18
N PHE A 16 -3.14 -18.09 -8.36
CA PHE A 16 -2.72 -16.84 -8.98
C PHE A 16 -3.90 -15.88 -9.16
N SER A 17 -5.01 -16.35 -9.76
CA SER A 17 -6.18 -15.51 -10.04
C SER A 17 -6.88 -15.04 -8.77
N PHE A 18 -7.05 -15.91 -7.78
CA PHE A 18 -7.63 -15.51 -6.50
C PHE A 18 -6.72 -14.55 -5.75
N SER A 19 -5.41 -14.81 -5.70
CA SER A 19 -4.44 -13.91 -5.07
C SER A 19 -4.44 -12.54 -5.73
N PHE A 20 -4.45 -12.50 -7.07
CA PHE A 20 -4.56 -11.27 -7.86
C PHE A 20 -5.82 -10.46 -7.50
N LEU A 21 -6.99 -11.10 -7.49
CA LEU A 21 -8.24 -10.41 -7.20
C LEU A 21 -8.28 -9.89 -5.76
N VAL A 22 -7.80 -10.69 -4.81
CA VAL A 22 -7.78 -10.31 -3.39
C VAL A 22 -6.78 -9.17 -3.14
N ALA A 23 -5.58 -9.25 -3.70
CA ALA A 23 -4.59 -8.18 -3.63
C ALA A 23 -5.09 -6.88 -4.25
N LEU A 24 -5.73 -6.96 -5.42
CA LEU A 24 -6.32 -5.81 -6.11
C LEU A 24 -7.33 -5.06 -5.20
N THR A 25 -8.16 -5.78 -4.45
CA THR A 25 -9.08 -5.12 -3.49
C THR A 25 -8.34 -4.40 -2.36
N GLY A 26 -7.21 -4.95 -1.91
CA GLY A 26 -6.33 -4.32 -0.93
C GLY A 26 -5.69 -3.04 -1.47
N ALA A 27 -5.11 -3.13 -2.67
CA ALA A 27 -4.43 -2.04 -3.37
C ALA A 27 -5.34 -0.83 -3.65
N MET A 28 -6.61 -1.08 -3.94
CA MET A 28 -7.61 -0.06 -4.25
C MET A 28 -8.06 0.77 -3.03
N SER A 29 -7.78 0.32 -1.81
CA SER A 29 -8.10 1.06 -0.60
C SER A 29 -7.32 2.39 -0.53
N PRO A 30 -7.99 3.54 -0.32
CA PRO A 30 -7.28 4.80 -0.15
C PRO A 30 -6.33 4.76 1.05
N GLY A 31 -5.09 5.18 0.86
CA GLY A 31 -4.10 5.11 1.93
C GLY A 31 -2.80 5.86 1.65
N PRO A 32 -1.81 5.73 2.55
CA PRO A 32 -0.53 6.43 2.43
C PRO A 32 0.21 6.09 1.14
N LEU A 33 0.23 4.80 0.75
CA LEU A 33 0.96 4.32 -0.42
C LEU A 33 0.32 4.83 -1.73
N LEU A 34 -1.01 4.82 -1.81
CA LEU A 34 -1.77 5.41 -2.92
C LEU A 34 -1.49 6.91 -3.04
N THR A 35 -1.58 7.63 -1.92
CA THR A 35 -1.36 9.08 -1.87
C THR A 35 0.07 9.44 -2.27
N TYR A 36 1.06 8.70 -1.76
CA TYR A 36 2.46 8.84 -2.11
C TYR A 36 2.69 8.62 -3.61
N THR A 37 2.09 7.57 -4.19
CA THR A 37 2.19 7.28 -5.62
C THR A 37 1.61 8.40 -6.46
N ILE A 38 0.42 8.91 -6.12
CA ILE A 38 -0.22 10.03 -6.81
C ILE A 38 0.69 11.27 -6.81
N ILE A 39 1.17 11.67 -5.63
CA ILE A 39 2.01 12.86 -5.47
C ILE A 39 3.32 12.69 -6.26
N LYS A 40 3.96 11.52 -6.15
CA LYS A 40 5.25 11.25 -6.80
C LYS A 40 5.11 11.19 -8.33
N SER A 41 4.10 10.48 -8.84
CA SER A 41 3.83 10.39 -10.28
C SER A 41 3.53 11.75 -10.90
N ALA A 42 2.70 12.56 -10.24
CA ALA A 42 2.33 13.87 -10.76
C ALA A 42 3.54 14.84 -10.79
N ASN A 43 4.41 14.80 -9.79
CA ASN A 43 5.57 15.69 -9.66
C ASN A 43 6.83 15.26 -10.43
N THR A 44 6.90 14.02 -10.93
CA THR A 44 8.12 13.52 -11.59
C THR A 44 8.16 13.86 -13.08
N GLY A 45 9.06 14.75 -13.52
CA GLY A 45 9.12 15.29 -14.89
C GLY A 45 8.93 14.26 -16.02
N SER A 46 9.91 13.38 -16.23
CA SER A 46 9.87 12.31 -17.24
C SER A 46 9.58 10.94 -16.62
N ARG A 47 8.85 10.08 -17.34
CA ARG A 47 8.55 8.69 -16.92
C ARG A 47 7.80 8.55 -15.58
N GLY A 48 7.09 9.60 -15.13
CA GLY A 48 6.30 9.54 -13.89
C GLY A 48 5.16 8.50 -13.93
N TYR A 49 4.73 8.09 -15.12
CA TYR A 49 3.77 6.99 -15.32
C TYR A 49 4.33 5.62 -14.86
N LEU A 50 5.66 5.46 -14.74
CA LEU A 50 6.31 4.25 -14.23
C LEU A 50 6.57 4.30 -12.71
N MET A 51 6.21 5.38 -12.00
CA MET A 51 6.47 5.45 -10.56
C MET A 51 5.76 4.34 -9.78
N GLY A 52 4.58 3.90 -10.22
CA GLY A 52 3.87 2.77 -9.62
C GLY A 52 4.72 1.49 -9.60
N LEU A 53 5.44 1.20 -10.69
CA LEU A 53 6.36 0.05 -10.75
C LEU A 53 7.43 0.13 -9.66
N TRP A 54 8.10 1.29 -9.52
CA TRP A 54 9.18 1.44 -8.55
C TRP A 54 8.68 1.42 -7.11
N VAL A 55 7.50 1.99 -6.85
CA VAL A 55 6.86 1.94 -5.52
C VAL A 55 6.50 0.51 -5.15
N ILE A 56 5.91 -0.25 -6.08
CA ILE A 56 5.54 -1.65 -5.85
C ILE A 56 6.76 -2.56 -5.72
N ILE A 57 7.87 -2.32 -6.41
CA ILE A 57 9.11 -3.08 -6.14
C ILE A 57 9.54 -2.94 -4.67
N GLY A 58 9.43 -1.74 -4.09
CA GLY A 58 9.69 -1.54 -2.66
C GLY A 58 8.69 -2.27 -1.77
N HIS A 59 7.40 -2.22 -2.13
CA HIS A 59 6.34 -2.96 -1.45
C HIS A 59 6.61 -4.48 -1.44
N ALA A 60 6.89 -5.03 -2.61
CA ALA A 60 7.12 -6.46 -2.83
C ALA A 60 8.27 -7.01 -1.99
N ILE A 61 9.35 -6.23 -1.83
CA ILE A 61 10.49 -6.62 -1.00
C ILE A 61 10.05 -6.85 0.46
N LEU A 62 9.14 -6.01 0.98
CA LEU A 62 8.61 -6.19 2.33
C LEU A 62 7.67 -7.38 2.42
N GLU A 63 6.85 -7.59 1.41
CA GLU A 63 5.90 -8.70 1.35
C GLU A 63 6.61 -10.05 1.30
N VAL A 64 7.70 -10.17 0.53
CA VAL A 64 8.59 -11.34 0.61
C VAL A 64 9.04 -11.59 2.05
N GLY A 65 9.48 -10.53 2.75
CA GLY A 65 9.88 -10.62 4.16
C GLY A 65 8.76 -11.13 5.06
N VAL A 66 7.55 -10.59 4.91
CA VAL A 66 6.38 -11.00 5.71
C VAL A 66 5.96 -12.43 5.40
N ILE A 67 5.89 -12.81 4.12
CA ILE A 67 5.55 -14.18 3.71
C ILE A 67 6.54 -15.17 4.32
N VAL A 68 7.85 -14.89 4.25
CA VAL A 68 8.87 -15.75 4.86
C VAL A 68 8.67 -15.86 6.37
N LEU A 69 8.43 -14.74 7.07
CA LEU A 69 8.16 -14.75 8.52
C LEU A 69 6.91 -15.57 8.87
N LEU A 70 5.83 -15.43 8.09
CA LEU A 70 4.60 -16.21 8.30
C LEU A 70 4.83 -17.70 8.08
N LEU A 71 5.57 -18.09 7.04
CA LEU A 71 5.93 -19.48 6.75
C LEU A 71 6.84 -20.09 7.82
N LEU A 72 7.69 -19.29 8.45
CA LEU A 72 8.52 -19.72 9.60
C LEU A 72 7.73 -19.86 10.91
N GLY A 73 6.41 -19.65 10.90
CA GLY A 73 5.55 -19.84 12.06
C GLY A 73 5.39 -18.61 12.94
N PHE A 74 5.82 -17.43 12.48
CA PHE A 74 5.64 -16.18 13.23
C PHE A 74 4.16 -15.71 13.31
N SER A 75 3.25 -16.46 12.70
CA SER A 75 1.80 -16.25 12.81
C SER A 75 1.27 -16.32 14.26
N PHE A 76 1.97 -17.02 15.18
CA PHE A 76 1.61 -17.02 16.60
C PHE A 76 1.67 -15.62 17.24
N ALA A 77 2.64 -14.79 16.85
CA ALA A 77 2.75 -13.42 17.34
C ALA A 77 1.52 -12.59 16.97
N LEU A 78 0.95 -12.82 15.78
CA LEU A 78 -0.24 -12.12 15.30
C LEU A 78 -1.56 -12.60 15.95
N LYS A 79 -1.53 -13.73 16.68
CA LYS A 79 -2.67 -14.21 17.48
C LYS A 79 -2.71 -13.61 18.89
N HIS A 80 -1.62 -12.99 19.34
CA HIS A 80 -1.57 -12.37 20.66
C HIS A 80 -2.28 -11.01 20.67
N ILE A 81 -3.30 -10.88 21.53
CA ILE A 81 -4.11 -9.66 21.66
C ILE A 81 -3.27 -8.39 21.92
N PHE A 82 -2.19 -8.50 22.68
CA PHE A 82 -1.31 -7.36 22.96
C PHE A 82 -0.54 -6.90 21.72
N VAL A 83 -0.14 -7.83 20.85
CA VAL A 83 0.56 -7.51 19.60
C VAL A 83 -0.40 -6.82 18.64
N VAL A 84 -1.60 -7.36 18.45
CA VAL A 84 -2.63 -6.77 17.59
C VAL A 84 -3.04 -5.37 18.08
N ARG A 85 -3.22 -5.18 19.38
CA ARG A 85 -3.48 -3.86 19.99
C ARG A 85 -2.33 -2.88 19.76
N GLY A 86 -1.09 -3.33 19.92
CA GLY A 86 0.10 -2.53 19.66
C GLY A 86 0.18 -2.07 18.20
N ILE A 87 0.01 -2.99 17.25
CA ILE A 87 0.01 -2.69 15.81
C ILE A 87 -1.11 -1.72 15.45
N GLY A 88 -2.34 -1.97 15.94
CA GLY A 88 -3.50 -1.12 15.70
C GLY A 88 -3.32 0.30 16.22
N LEU A 89 -2.83 0.45 17.47
CA LEU A 89 -2.62 1.76 18.09
C LEU A 89 -1.47 2.53 17.42
N VAL A 90 -0.31 1.90 17.25
CA VAL A 90 0.86 2.54 16.64
C VAL A 90 0.57 2.93 15.20
N GLY A 91 0.07 1.99 14.39
CA GLY A 91 -0.22 2.29 13.00
C GLY A 91 -1.42 3.23 12.85
N GLY A 92 -2.42 3.17 13.73
CA GLY A 92 -3.53 4.13 13.76
C GLY A 92 -3.04 5.58 13.98
N VAL A 93 -2.14 5.79 14.94
CA VAL A 93 -1.50 7.11 15.18
C VAL A 93 -0.69 7.57 13.96
N ILE A 94 0.08 6.67 13.35
CA ILE A 94 0.86 7.00 12.14
C ILE A 94 -0.07 7.37 10.97
N LEU A 95 -1.18 6.66 10.81
CA LEU A 95 -2.15 6.91 9.75
C LEU A 95 -2.89 8.24 9.95
N LEU A 96 -3.24 8.58 11.19
CA LEU A 96 -3.74 9.91 11.57
C LEU A 96 -2.73 11.01 11.21
N TYR A 97 -1.46 10.81 11.54
CA TYR A 97 -0.38 11.74 11.21
C TYR A 97 -0.29 11.95 9.69
N PHE A 98 -0.31 10.90 8.87
CA PHE A 98 -0.29 11.03 7.41
C PHE A 98 -1.52 11.77 6.88
N GLY A 99 -2.72 11.41 7.35
CA GLY A 99 -3.95 12.06 6.93
C GLY A 99 -3.96 13.56 7.23
N ILE A 100 -3.59 13.93 8.46
CA ILE A 100 -3.48 15.34 8.87
C ILE A 100 -2.39 16.07 8.09
N SER A 101 -1.23 15.44 7.90
CA SER A 101 -0.09 16.01 7.16
C SER A 101 -0.46 16.35 5.71
N VAL A 102 -1.17 15.45 5.02
CA VAL A 102 -1.64 15.68 3.65
C VAL A 102 -2.65 16.82 3.60
N ILE A 103 -3.67 16.83 4.47
CA ILE A 103 -4.69 17.90 4.51
C ILE A 103 -4.04 19.25 4.82
N ARG A 104 -3.14 19.28 5.82
CA ARG A 104 -2.39 20.48 6.19
C ARG A 104 -1.52 20.96 5.04
N GLY A 105 -0.86 20.05 4.33
CA GLY A 105 -0.04 20.38 3.16
C GLY A 105 -0.84 20.96 2.00
N VAL A 106 -2.07 20.47 1.79
CA VAL A 106 -3.02 21.07 0.83
C VAL A 106 -3.43 22.48 1.28
N TYR A 107 -3.80 22.66 2.55
CA TYR A 107 -4.29 23.94 3.07
C TYR A 107 -3.22 25.04 3.06
N HIS A 108 -1.98 24.71 3.43
CA HIS A 108 -0.86 25.65 3.41
C HIS A 108 -0.18 25.77 2.04
N GLY A 109 -0.62 25.00 1.04
CA GLY A 109 -0.02 24.99 -0.30
C GLY A 109 1.43 24.51 -0.34
N THR A 110 1.85 23.67 0.62
CA THR A 110 3.23 23.15 0.67
C THR A 110 3.42 21.88 -0.16
N ILE A 111 2.34 21.26 -0.61
CA ILE A 111 2.41 20.15 -1.58
C ILE A 111 2.68 20.73 -2.96
N SER A 112 3.79 20.29 -3.57
CA SER A 112 4.16 20.69 -4.93
C SER A 112 3.00 20.46 -5.89
N ASP A 113 2.49 21.56 -6.44
CA ASP A 113 1.49 21.64 -7.49
C ASP A 113 2.06 22.36 -8.73
N SER A 114 3.39 22.35 -8.86
CA SER A 114 4.15 23.00 -9.94
C SER A 114 3.72 22.55 -11.34
N PHE A 115 3.11 21.36 -11.44
CA PHE A 115 2.55 20.81 -12.67
C PHE A 115 1.12 21.30 -12.99
N VAL A 116 0.45 21.98 -12.05
CA VAL A 116 -0.93 22.52 -12.19
C VAL A 116 -0.97 24.05 -12.23
N SER A 117 0.02 24.73 -11.64
CA SER A 117 0.09 26.19 -11.61
C SER A 117 0.70 26.77 -12.92
N PRO A 118 0.17 27.87 -13.48
CA PRO A 118 0.89 28.62 -14.51
C PRO A 118 2.21 29.16 -13.93
N PRO A 119 3.26 29.40 -14.76
CA PRO A 119 4.58 29.76 -14.26
C PRO A 119 4.53 31.14 -13.58
N ALA A 120 4.35 31.14 -12.26
CA ALA A 120 4.54 32.32 -11.43
C ALA A 120 6.04 32.44 -11.14
N ARG A 121 6.62 33.57 -11.56
CA ARG A 121 7.98 33.97 -11.21
C ARG A 121 8.11 34.08 -9.68
N ASN A 122 9.25 33.61 -9.19
CA ASN A 122 9.83 33.81 -7.85
C ASN A 122 9.18 33.01 -6.72
N SER A 123 9.80 31.87 -6.41
CA SER A 123 10.65 31.76 -5.22
C SER A 123 11.53 30.52 -5.35
N GLN A 124 12.83 30.76 -5.58
CA GLN A 124 13.89 29.82 -5.21
C GLN A 124 13.89 29.70 -3.68
N GLY A 125 13.00 28.87 -3.15
CA GLY A 125 13.13 28.35 -1.81
C GLY A 125 13.93 27.06 -1.90
N ASN A 126 15.23 27.14 -1.62
CA ASN A 126 16.02 25.95 -1.25
C ASN A 126 15.36 25.36 0.00
N LEU A 127 14.42 24.43 -0.19
CA LEU A 127 13.97 23.55 0.87
C LEU A 127 15.15 22.62 1.21
N PRO A 128 15.52 22.45 2.48
CA PRO A 128 16.64 21.62 2.86
C PRO A 128 16.42 20.20 2.34
N SER A 129 17.49 19.62 1.81
CA SER A 129 17.61 18.28 1.25
C SER A 129 17.45 17.19 2.33
N GLU A 130 16.30 17.11 3.00
CA GLU A 130 16.20 16.37 4.25
C GLU A 130 15.61 14.95 4.11
N ASN A 131 15.01 14.57 2.97
CA ASN A 131 14.43 13.23 2.83
C ASN A 131 14.78 12.54 1.51
N ARG A 132 16.07 12.24 1.31
CA ARG A 132 16.57 11.36 0.21
C ARG A 132 15.84 10.01 0.14
N ILE A 133 15.33 9.52 1.27
CA ILE A 133 14.52 8.30 1.37
C ILE A 133 13.18 8.45 0.63
N MET A 134 12.51 9.61 0.76
CA MET A 134 11.26 9.88 0.05
C MET A 134 11.49 10.26 -1.43
N GLU A 135 12.72 10.63 -1.79
CA GLU A 135 13.13 10.85 -3.18
C GLU A 135 13.24 9.54 -3.96
N ASN A 136 13.77 8.49 -3.35
CA ASN A 136 13.85 7.16 -3.95
C ASN A 136 12.48 6.45 -3.87
N PRO A 137 11.80 6.18 -5.00
CA PRO A 137 10.47 5.59 -5.00
C PRO A 137 10.42 4.17 -4.40
N VAL A 138 11.50 3.39 -4.48
CA VAL A 138 11.57 2.04 -3.89
C VAL A 138 11.60 2.14 -2.36
N LEU A 139 12.51 2.95 -1.81
CA LEU A 139 12.61 3.16 -0.37
C LEU A 139 11.37 3.85 0.19
N GLY A 140 10.82 4.83 -0.54
CA GLY A 140 9.56 5.47 -0.22
C GLY A 140 8.42 4.47 -0.17
N GLY A 141 8.33 3.57 -1.17
CA GLY A 141 7.37 2.47 -1.18
C GLY A 141 7.49 1.58 0.06
N MET A 142 8.71 1.19 0.45
CA MET A 142 8.93 0.41 1.66
C MET A 142 8.44 1.13 2.92
N VAL A 143 8.97 2.33 3.17
CA VAL A 143 8.68 3.08 4.40
C VAL A 143 7.19 3.39 4.53
N VAL A 144 6.56 3.82 3.44
CA VAL A 144 5.13 4.17 3.43
C VAL A 144 4.26 2.93 3.63
N SER A 145 4.64 1.78 3.09
CA SER A 145 3.92 0.51 3.27
C SER A 145 4.01 0.02 4.71
N MET A 146 5.22 -0.03 5.30
CA MET A 146 5.41 -0.43 6.70
C MET A 146 4.66 0.48 7.68
N SER A 147 4.54 1.77 7.32
CA SER A 147 3.87 2.76 8.15
C SER A 147 2.35 2.67 8.08
N ASN A 148 1.79 1.84 7.19
CA ASN A 148 0.36 1.66 7.04
C ASN A 148 -0.16 0.50 7.93
N PRO A 149 -0.94 0.74 9.00
CA PRO A 149 -1.52 -0.32 9.83
C PRO A 149 -2.36 -1.31 9.02
N TYR A 150 -3.06 -0.81 8.00
CA TYR A 150 -3.93 -1.64 7.16
C TYR A 150 -3.15 -2.78 6.51
N TRP A 151 -1.93 -2.51 6.05
CA TRP A 151 -1.09 -3.51 5.40
C TRP A 151 -0.73 -4.66 6.35
N TRP A 152 -0.36 -4.34 7.59
CA TRP A 152 -0.09 -5.34 8.62
C TRP A 152 -1.34 -6.14 9.00
N VAL A 153 -2.48 -5.46 9.17
CA VAL A 153 -3.75 -6.11 9.49
C VAL A 153 -4.19 -7.03 8.36
N TRP A 154 -4.04 -6.60 7.10
CA TRP A 154 -4.34 -7.40 5.91
C TRP A 154 -3.51 -8.69 5.88
N TRP A 155 -2.19 -8.59 6.11
CA TRP A 155 -1.31 -9.77 6.15
C TRP A 155 -1.61 -10.70 7.32
N ALA A 156 -1.95 -10.13 8.48
CA ALA A 156 -2.33 -10.91 9.67
C ALA A 156 -3.67 -11.64 9.53
N THR A 157 -4.55 -11.15 8.65
CA THR A 157 -5.92 -11.68 8.49
C THR A 157 -6.07 -12.38 7.14
N ILE A 158 -6.30 -11.61 6.08
CA ILE A 158 -6.58 -12.10 4.73
C ILE A 158 -5.38 -12.86 4.17
N GLY A 159 -4.18 -12.29 4.25
CA GLY A 159 -2.95 -12.91 3.73
C GLY A 159 -2.68 -14.26 4.39
N LEU A 160 -2.68 -14.30 5.73
CA LEU A 160 -2.50 -15.54 6.49
C LEU A 160 -3.61 -16.57 6.22
N ALA A 161 -4.88 -16.16 6.21
CA ALA A 161 -6.01 -17.05 5.93
C ALA A 161 -5.90 -17.67 4.53
N PHE A 162 -5.49 -16.88 3.53
CA PHE A 162 -5.26 -17.37 2.18
C PHE A 162 -4.12 -18.39 2.14
N MET A 163 -3.00 -18.10 2.80
CA MET A 163 -1.86 -19.02 2.87
C MET A 163 -2.24 -20.36 3.50
N VAL A 164 -3.06 -20.35 4.56
CA VAL A 164 -3.57 -21.57 5.21
C VAL A 164 -4.57 -22.30 4.31
N GLN A 165 -5.49 -21.58 3.67
CA GLN A 165 -6.54 -22.17 2.83
C GLN A 165 -6.00 -22.91 1.60
N PHE A 166 -4.88 -22.42 1.04
CA PHE A 166 -4.23 -23.00 -0.15
C PHE A 166 -2.97 -23.80 0.18
N ASP A 167 -2.74 -24.14 1.46
CA ASP A 167 -1.57 -24.92 1.92
C ASP A 167 -0.22 -24.38 1.41
N ILE A 168 -0.08 -23.06 1.42
CA ILE A 168 1.12 -22.38 0.94
C ILE A 168 2.28 -22.70 1.88
N SER A 169 3.33 -23.34 1.35
CA SER A 169 4.50 -23.78 2.09
C SER A 169 5.76 -23.80 1.23
N PHE A 170 6.94 -23.84 1.86
CA PHE A 170 8.22 -24.00 1.15
C PHE A 170 8.29 -25.31 0.35
N ASN A 171 7.62 -26.36 0.81
CA ASN A 171 7.54 -27.65 0.12
C ASN A 171 6.65 -27.60 -1.12
N GLN A 172 5.63 -26.71 -1.12
CA GLN A 172 4.76 -26.45 -2.26
C GLN A 172 5.15 -25.15 -2.98
N TRP A 173 6.40 -25.07 -3.43
CA TRP A 173 6.94 -23.88 -4.08
C TRP A 173 6.11 -23.36 -5.28
N PRO A 174 5.43 -24.17 -6.11
CA PRO A 174 4.61 -23.63 -7.20
C PRO A 174 3.41 -22.83 -6.69
N SER A 175 2.77 -23.28 -5.62
CA SER A 175 1.65 -22.58 -4.97
C SER A 175 2.12 -21.28 -4.34
N LEU A 176 3.30 -21.29 -3.69
CA LEU A 176 3.92 -20.09 -3.14
C LEU A 176 4.24 -19.05 -4.24
N VAL A 177 4.82 -19.49 -5.35
CA VAL A 177 5.10 -18.62 -6.50
C VAL A 177 3.81 -18.09 -7.12
N ALA A 178 2.78 -18.93 -7.28
CA ALA A 178 1.47 -18.49 -7.78
C ALA A 178 0.84 -17.42 -6.90
N PHE A 179 0.88 -17.63 -5.58
CA PHE A 179 0.34 -16.71 -4.59
C PHE A 179 1.07 -15.36 -4.65
N PHE A 180 2.40 -15.37 -4.58
CA PHE A 180 3.22 -14.16 -4.62
C PHE A 180 3.06 -13.41 -5.95
N LEU A 181 3.22 -14.09 -7.09
CA LEU A 181 3.09 -13.45 -8.40
C LEU A 181 1.69 -12.91 -8.65
N GLY A 182 0.65 -13.63 -8.20
CA GLY A 182 -0.73 -13.17 -8.30
C GLY A 182 -0.94 -11.90 -7.48
N HIS A 183 -0.47 -11.91 -6.23
CA HIS A 183 -0.61 -10.79 -5.30
C HIS A 183 0.08 -9.53 -5.84
N GLU A 184 1.36 -9.65 -6.18
CA GLU A 184 2.16 -8.55 -6.75
C GLU A 184 1.62 -8.05 -8.09
N ALA A 185 1.05 -8.94 -8.91
CA ALA A 185 0.42 -8.53 -10.15
C ALA A 185 -0.82 -7.67 -9.90
N GLY A 186 -1.61 -7.95 -8.85
CA GLY A 186 -2.76 -7.16 -8.44
C GLY A 186 -2.35 -5.75 -8.01
N ASP A 187 -1.35 -5.67 -7.13
CA ASP A 187 -0.78 -4.41 -6.66
C ASP A 187 -0.17 -3.62 -7.81
N LEU A 188 0.68 -4.25 -8.62
CA LEU A 188 1.32 -3.60 -9.76
C LEU A 188 0.30 -3.10 -10.78
N ALA A 189 -0.74 -3.88 -11.09
CA ALA A 189 -1.77 -3.47 -12.03
C ALA A 189 -2.47 -2.18 -11.57
N TRP A 190 -2.88 -2.12 -10.31
CA TRP A 190 -3.55 -0.93 -9.77
C TRP A 190 -2.60 0.27 -9.72
N TYR A 191 -1.40 0.10 -9.17
CA TYR A 191 -0.48 1.21 -8.97
C TYR A 191 0.11 1.75 -10.28
N LEU A 192 0.22 0.92 -11.34
CA LEU A 192 0.53 1.39 -12.69
C LEU A 192 -0.61 2.22 -13.30
N VAL A 193 -1.86 1.79 -13.11
CA VAL A 193 -3.03 2.57 -13.57
C VAL A 193 -3.05 3.92 -12.84
N VAL A 194 -2.90 3.92 -11.52
CA VAL A 194 -2.87 5.15 -10.71
C VAL A 194 -1.71 6.05 -11.13
N SER A 195 -0.50 5.53 -11.31
CA SER A 195 0.65 6.34 -11.70
C SER A 195 0.50 6.91 -13.12
N ALA A 196 -0.07 6.14 -14.05
CA ALA A 196 -0.36 6.62 -15.40
C ALA A 196 -1.45 7.71 -15.40
N LEU A 197 -2.56 7.49 -14.69
CA LEU A 197 -3.63 8.49 -14.54
C LEU A 197 -3.12 9.76 -13.84
N ALA A 198 -2.24 9.63 -12.85
CA ALA A 198 -1.64 10.77 -12.19
C ALA A 198 -0.68 11.54 -13.11
N PHE A 199 0.12 10.83 -13.90
CA PHE A 199 1.07 11.47 -14.81
C PHE A 199 0.39 12.14 -16.02
N PHE A 200 -0.54 11.44 -16.68
CA PHE A 200 -1.18 11.94 -17.91
C PHE A 200 -2.45 12.75 -17.65
N GLY A 201 -3.23 12.38 -16.62
CA GLY A 201 -4.52 12.96 -16.29
C GLY A 201 -4.43 14.10 -15.29
N LEU A 202 -3.88 13.85 -14.09
CA LEU A 202 -3.83 14.85 -13.00
C LEU A 202 -3.03 16.10 -13.36
N ARG A 203 -2.04 16.00 -14.26
CA ARG A 203 -1.34 17.18 -14.81
C ARG A 203 -2.21 18.12 -15.66
N ARG A 204 -3.34 17.61 -16.16
CA ARG A 204 -4.30 18.38 -16.95
C ARG A 204 -5.51 18.82 -16.13
N LEU A 205 -5.64 18.34 -14.89
CA LEU A 205 -6.71 18.73 -13.99
C LEU A 205 -6.43 20.10 -13.36
N ASN A 206 -7.50 20.79 -12.95
CA ASN A 206 -7.34 22.03 -12.20
C ASN A 206 -6.89 21.76 -10.76
N ARG A 207 -6.31 22.78 -10.12
CA ARG A 207 -5.76 22.70 -8.75
C ARG A 207 -6.79 22.20 -7.74
N LYS A 208 -8.06 22.62 -7.91
CA LYS A 208 -9.17 22.25 -7.03
C LYS A 208 -9.44 20.74 -7.04
N ALA A 209 -9.46 20.11 -8.22
CA ALA A 209 -9.69 18.67 -8.34
C ALA A 209 -8.53 17.85 -7.75
N TYR A 210 -7.28 18.25 -8.02
CA TYR A 210 -6.11 17.60 -7.43
C TYR A 210 -6.14 17.64 -5.90
N TYR A 211 -6.40 18.82 -5.33
CA TYR A 211 -6.49 19.00 -3.89
C TYR A 211 -7.68 18.27 -3.27
N ALA A 212 -8.83 18.21 -3.96
CA ALA A 212 -9.99 17.45 -3.51
C ALA A 212 -9.67 15.94 -3.37
N ILE A 213 -8.94 15.37 -4.33
CA ILE A 213 -8.50 13.95 -4.27
C ILE A 213 -7.58 13.73 -3.06
N LEU A 214 -6.61 14.60 -2.84
CA LEU A 214 -5.68 14.49 -1.71
C LEU A 214 -6.38 14.64 -0.35
N VAL A 215 -7.31 15.60 -0.23
CA VAL A 215 -8.11 15.80 0.98
C VAL A 215 -9.01 14.58 1.23
N CYS A 216 -9.62 14.02 0.20
CA CYS A 216 -10.41 12.79 0.31
C CYS A 216 -9.56 11.62 0.84
N CYS A 217 -8.36 11.42 0.29
CA CYS A 217 -7.41 10.41 0.78
C CYS A 217 -7.02 10.68 2.25
N GLY A 218 -6.76 11.95 2.59
CA GLY A 218 -6.42 12.37 3.95
C GLY A 218 -7.53 12.08 4.96
N ILE A 219 -8.79 12.39 4.61
CA ILE A 219 -9.96 12.10 5.44
C ILE A 219 -10.11 10.57 5.62
N PHE A 220 -9.99 9.80 4.54
CA PHE A 220 -10.08 8.35 4.62
C PHE A 220 -9.00 7.77 5.54
N MET A 221 -7.75 8.23 5.43
CA MET A 221 -6.67 7.84 6.34
C MET A 221 -6.98 8.18 7.80
N ILE A 222 -7.54 9.37 8.08
CA ILE A 222 -7.92 9.73 9.45
C ILE A 222 -8.99 8.78 9.98
N LEU A 223 -10.08 8.58 9.23
CA LEU A 223 -11.19 7.70 9.64
C LEU A 223 -10.71 6.27 9.88
N PHE A 224 -9.88 5.76 8.98
CA PHE A 224 -9.33 4.40 9.07
C PHE A 224 -8.32 4.27 10.21
N GLY A 225 -7.54 5.32 10.49
CA GLY A 225 -6.61 5.38 11.62
C GLY A 225 -7.33 5.35 12.97
N VAL A 226 -8.43 6.11 13.10
CA VAL A 226 -9.31 6.03 14.28
C VAL A 226 -9.91 4.64 14.41
N PHE A 227 -10.47 4.10 13.31
CA PHE A 227 -11.12 2.80 13.32
C PHE A 227 -10.16 1.67 13.74
N LEU A 228 -8.99 1.57 13.10
CA LEU A 228 -7.98 0.54 13.41
C LEU A 228 -7.31 0.74 14.76
N GLY A 229 -7.21 1.99 15.25
CA GLY A 229 -6.68 2.28 16.58
C GLY A 229 -7.64 1.86 17.70
N ILE A 230 -8.95 1.95 17.47
CA ILE A 230 -9.98 1.67 18.49
C ILE A 230 -10.49 0.23 18.40
N SER A 231 -10.61 -0.37 17.21
CA SER A 231 -11.22 -1.69 17.02
C SER A 231 -10.64 -2.80 17.92
N PRO A 232 -9.32 -2.91 18.18
CA PRO A 232 -8.76 -3.96 19.02
C PRO A 232 -9.14 -3.86 20.52
N PHE A 233 -9.77 -2.75 20.93
CA PHE A 233 -10.26 -2.51 22.28
C PHE A 233 -11.77 -2.70 22.42
N LEU A 234 -12.51 -2.65 21.30
CA LEU A 234 -13.96 -2.86 21.29
C LEU A 234 -14.32 -4.36 21.24
N ASP A 235 -13.52 -5.18 20.57
CA ASP A 235 -13.74 -6.63 20.45
C ASP A 235 -13.58 -7.39 21.78
N THR A 236 -13.19 -6.73 22.87
CA THR A 236 -13.22 -7.32 24.22
C THR A 236 -14.58 -7.25 24.93
N GLY A 237 -15.63 -6.74 24.26
CA GLY A 237 -16.99 -6.66 24.84
C GLY A 237 -17.94 -7.81 24.52
N LEU A 238 -17.62 -8.69 23.54
CA LEU A 238 -18.52 -9.75 23.09
C LEU A 238 -17.73 -11.03 22.75
N GLY A 239 -17.36 -11.80 23.77
CA GLY A 239 -16.67 -13.08 23.58
C GLY A 239 -16.02 -13.64 24.83
N ALA A 240 -16.82 -13.83 25.88
CA ALA A 240 -16.60 -14.84 26.91
C ALA A 240 -17.58 -16.00 26.66
#